data_AF-A0A964UR83-F1
#
_entry.id   AF-A0A964UR83-F1
#
_cell.length_a   1.000
_cell.length_b   1.000
_cell.length_c   1.000
_cell.angle_alpha   90.00
_cell.angle_beta   90.00
_cell.angle_gamma   90.00
#
_symmetry.space_group_name_H-M   'P 1'
#
loop_
_entity.id
_entity.type
_entity.pdbx_description
1 polymer ?
#
loop_
_entity_poly.entity_id
_entity_poly.type
_entity_poly.pdbx_seq_one_letter_code
_entity_poly.pdbx_strand_id
1 'polypeptide(L)'
;MPKSELIDLCRRYTGETWSGAKERIERLPEGSPPIPAAQGQQAFLESQVLRALLDHPTTYTTRPLRILRVIPNERRPVVRFAADSDPDGLADLISWGLFSSGGKHDLHGISGLRVAKDGHGRLDLELHGTNARIRLEGVPDRAWAQAEEIRHMTAVKHNEQSPCRHLGLTQGERAFAHEHGWFERQWQETAEFGSALLRRLLIFRSGADWLDMAGFTKHADTYGFQLTFAGTRWTDHDLLVEHLTHPVCGIALTEDMRTCSCSYGKKGCRLWFNGPDHAPGRLDLQMLEAGPDCEVAEYNQALAFTGSPSTQIARVTGNPPGMTADCAPNCHRHHDTVGHLQRVIKRREKELHRLRQKAH
;
A
#
# COMPACT_ATOMS: atom_id res chain seq x y z
N MET A 1 -15.52 -15.93 21.34
CA MET A 1 -14.04 -15.80 21.20
C MET A 1 -13.50 -15.10 22.45
N PRO A 2 -12.55 -15.72 23.18
CA PRO A 2 -11.81 -15.09 24.27
C PRO A 2 -11.18 -13.75 23.87
N LYS A 3 -11.10 -12.80 24.81
CA LYS A 3 -10.56 -11.45 24.56
C LYS A 3 -9.10 -11.48 24.07
N SER A 4 -8.29 -12.42 24.57
CA SER A 4 -6.90 -12.60 24.16
C SER A 4 -6.76 -13.01 22.70
N GLU A 5 -7.60 -13.92 22.22
CA GLU A 5 -7.65 -14.35 20.81
C GLU A 5 -8.11 -13.22 19.90
N LEU A 6 -9.11 -12.44 20.34
CA LEU A 6 -9.55 -11.26 19.60
C LEU A 6 -8.42 -10.24 19.42
N ILE A 7 -7.68 -9.94 20.49
CA ILE A 7 -6.52 -9.04 20.45
C ILE A 7 -5.46 -9.59 19.49
N ASP A 8 -5.18 -10.90 19.55
CA ASP A 8 -4.21 -11.54 18.67
C ASP A 8 -4.60 -11.44 17.19
N LEU A 9 -5.87 -11.67 16.88
CA LEU A 9 -6.37 -11.57 15.53
C LEU A 9 -6.32 -10.14 15.01
N CYS A 10 -6.76 -9.16 15.82
CA CYS A 10 -6.72 -7.75 15.44
C CYS A 10 -5.29 -7.30 15.16
N ARG A 11 -4.33 -7.59 16.03
CA ARG A 11 -2.93 -7.18 15.82
C ARG A 11 -2.33 -7.79 14.55
N ARG A 12 -2.78 -8.99 14.14
CA ARG A 12 -2.35 -9.63 12.90
C ARG A 12 -2.90 -8.88 11.67
N TYR A 13 -4.13 -8.40 11.75
CA TYR A 13 -4.80 -7.74 10.62
C TYR A 13 -4.41 -6.26 10.48
N THR A 14 -4.00 -5.64 11.57
CA THR A 14 -3.58 -4.23 11.63
C THR A 14 -2.07 -4.05 11.70
N GLY A 15 -1.31 -5.09 12.05
CA GLY A 15 0.15 -5.02 12.29
C GLY A 15 0.53 -4.33 13.61
N GLU A 16 -0.44 -4.03 14.47
CA GLU A 16 -0.19 -3.44 15.78
C GLU A 16 0.68 -4.36 16.67
N THR A 17 1.31 -3.80 17.70
CA THR A 17 1.85 -4.63 18.78
C THR A 17 0.70 -5.20 19.59
N TRP A 18 0.92 -6.32 20.28
CA TRP A 18 -0.11 -6.89 21.14
C TRP A 18 -0.59 -5.89 22.21
N SER A 19 0.33 -5.16 22.85
CA SER A 19 0.01 -4.12 23.83
C SER A 19 -0.80 -2.97 23.25
N GLY A 20 -0.44 -2.49 22.04
CA GLY A 20 -1.15 -1.41 21.37
C GLY A 20 -2.57 -1.82 20.96
N ALA A 21 -2.73 -3.01 20.37
CA ALA A 21 -4.04 -3.54 20.02
C ALA A 21 -4.92 -3.74 21.27
N LYS A 22 -4.35 -4.27 22.37
CA LYS A 22 -5.05 -4.41 23.65
C LYS A 22 -5.54 -3.06 24.16
N GLU A 23 -4.65 -2.09 24.31
CA GLU A 23 -4.98 -0.75 24.83
C GLU A 23 -6.05 -0.07 23.98
N ARG A 24 -5.94 -0.18 22.66
CA ARG A 24 -6.93 0.37 21.73
C ARG A 24 -8.29 -0.30 21.87
N ILE A 25 -8.34 -1.64 21.88
CA ILE A 25 -9.59 -2.40 22.01
C ILE A 25 -10.25 -2.13 23.37
N GLU A 26 -9.47 -1.98 24.44
CA GLU A 26 -9.97 -1.67 25.78
C GLU A 26 -10.59 -0.27 25.91
N ARG A 27 -10.25 0.65 25.00
CA ARG A 27 -10.83 2.00 24.94
C ARG A 27 -12.08 2.09 24.06
N LEU A 28 -12.40 1.04 23.31
CA LEU A 28 -13.60 1.03 22.48
C LEU A 28 -14.85 0.96 23.36
N PRO A 29 -15.95 1.65 22.98
CA PRO A 29 -17.24 1.43 23.61
C PRO A 29 -17.64 -0.05 23.54
N GLU A 30 -18.39 -0.50 24.54
CA GLU A 30 -18.92 -1.87 24.54
C GLU A 30 -19.75 -2.14 23.27
N GLY A 31 -19.53 -3.29 22.64
CA GLY A 31 -20.20 -3.68 21.40
C GLY A 31 -19.62 -3.04 20.13
N SER A 32 -18.65 -2.14 20.21
CA SER A 32 -17.99 -1.58 19.03
C SER A 32 -17.15 -2.63 18.29
N PRO A 33 -17.10 -2.58 16.95
CA PRO A 33 -16.25 -3.47 16.18
C PRO A 33 -14.77 -3.24 16.56
N PRO A 34 -13.98 -4.31 16.69
CA PRO A 34 -12.62 -4.22 17.19
C PRO A 34 -11.66 -3.57 16.18
N ILE A 35 -12.04 -3.51 14.90
CA ILE A 35 -11.43 -2.65 13.88
C ILE A 35 -12.56 -1.75 13.37
N PRO A 36 -12.64 -0.48 13.83
CA PRO A 36 -13.74 0.40 13.46
C PRO A 36 -13.81 0.61 11.95
N ALA A 37 -15.01 0.88 11.43
CA ALA A 37 -15.20 1.33 10.05
C ALA A 37 -14.95 2.85 9.95
N ALA A 38 -14.59 3.33 8.76
CA ALA A 38 -14.68 4.75 8.43
C ALA A 38 -16.00 5.00 7.70
N GLN A 39 -16.48 6.24 7.72
CA GLN A 39 -17.66 6.65 6.94
C GLN A 39 -17.41 7.96 6.21
N GLY A 40 -18.17 8.19 5.14
CA GLY A 40 -18.18 9.44 4.37
C GLY A 40 -16.78 9.88 3.92
N GLN A 41 -16.43 11.15 4.18
CA GLN A 41 -15.17 11.74 3.73
C GLN A 41 -13.92 11.07 4.34
N GLN A 42 -14.04 10.47 5.53
CA GLN A 42 -12.93 9.73 6.14
C GLN A 42 -12.68 8.41 5.40
N ALA A 43 -13.76 7.69 5.06
CA ALA A 43 -13.66 6.48 4.24
C ALA A 43 -13.08 6.81 2.86
N PHE A 44 -13.53 7.92 2.27
CA PHE A 44 -13.03 8.38 0.98
C PHE A 44 -11.53 8.69 1.02
N LEU A 45 -11.05 9.45 2.00
CA LEU A 45 -9.62 9.73 2.16
C LEU A 45 -8.80 8.44 2.29
N GLU A 46 -9.22 7.51 3.15
CA GLU A 46 -8.52 6.24 3.36
C GLU A 46 -8.51 5.36 2.10
N SER A 47 -9.64 5.29 1.40
CA SER A 47 -9.75 4.58 0.13
C SER A 47 -8.83 5.16 -0.94
N GLN A 48 -8.77 6.49 -1.06
CA GLN A 48 -7.90 7.17 -2.01
C GLN A 48 -6.41 6.99 -1.67
N VAL A 49 -6.05 6.91 -0.38
CA VAL A 49 -4.70 6.52 0.05
C VAL A 49 -4.38 5.11 -0.40
N LEU A 50 -5.28 4.14 -0.17
CA LEU A 50 -5.07 2.78 -0.68
C LEU A 50 -4.92 2.75 -2.20
N ARG A 51 -5.83 3.40 -2.94
CA ARG A 51 -5.79 3.49 -4.40
C ARG A 51 -4.44 4.01 -4.90
N ALA A 52 -3.99 5.14 -4.36
CA ALA A 52 -2.71 5.73 -4.73
C ALA A 52 -1.52 4.79 -4.43
N LEU A 53 -1.56 4.04 -3.33
CA LEU A 53 -0.53 3.04 -3.03
C LEU A 53 -0.57 1.82 -3.97
N LEU A 54 -1.75 1.45 -4.47
CA LEU A 54 -1.91 0.37 -5.45
C LEU A 54 -1.44 0.81 -6.85
N ASP A 55 -1.72 2.06 -7.23
CA ASP A 55 -1.33 2.64 -8.54
C ASP A 55 0.18 2.92 -8.61
N HIS A 56 0.84 3.08 -7.45
CA HIS A 56 2.29 3.23 -7.32
C HIS A 56 2.91 1.98 -6.67
N PRO A 57 2.97 0.84 -7.38
CA PRO A 57 3.34 -0.43 -6.78
C PRO A 57 4.76 -0.36 -6.21
N THR A 58 4.86 -0.65 -4.91
CA THR A 58 6.13 -0.96 -4.27
C THR A 58 6.37 -2.44 -4.39
N THR A 59 7.38 -2.81 -5.16
CA THR A 59 7.77 -4.21 -5.33
C THR A 59 8.97 -4.54 -4.45
N TYR A 60 9.13 -5.83 -4.16
CA TYR A 60 10.27 -6.41 -3.46
C TYR A 60 10.41 -5.95 -2.00
N THR A 61 9.36 -6.05 -1.21
CA THR A 61 9.39 -5.90 0.25
C THR A 61 8.53 -6.96 0.91
N THR A 62 8.87 -7.47 2.08
CA THR A 62 7.99 -8.41 2.83
C THR A 62 6.84 -7.72 3.56
N ARG A 63 6.53 -6.47 3.20
CA ARG A 63 5.51 -5.62 3.84
C ARG A 63 4.53 -5.13 2.80
N PRO A 64 3.22 -5.35 2.99
CA PRO A 64 2.24 -4.97 1.98
C PRO A 64 2.27 -3.46 1.76
N LEU A 65 2.55 -3.04 0.53
CA LEU A 65 2.65 -1.62 0.15
C LEU A 65 3.62 -0.81 1.03
N ARG A 66 4.70 -1.45 1.54
CA ARG A 66 5.66 -0.92 2.55
C ARG A 66 5.04 -0.53 3.90
N ILE A 67 3.80 -0.92 4.18
CA ILE A 67 3.12 -0.60 5.43
C ILE A 67 3.52 -1.62 6.52
N LEU A 68 4.01 -1.10 7.65
CA LEU A 68 4.31 -1.88 8.85
C LEU A 68 3.07 -2.20 9.66
N ARG A 69 2.20 -1.19 9.82
CA ARG A 69 0.98 -1.26 10.62
C ARG A 69 0.03 -0.13 10.25
N VAL A 70 -1.24 -0.38 10.49
CA VAL A 70 -2.32 0.60 10.47
C VAL A 70 -2.97 0.59 11.84
N ILE A 71 -2.97 1.72 12.55
CA ILE A 71 -3.69 1.86 13.82
C ILE A 71 -5.06 2.44 13.49
N PRO A 72 -6.14 1.63 13.51
CA PRO A 72 -7.45 2.09 13.09
C PRO A 72 -8.01 3.07 14.12
N ASN A 73 -8.62 4.14 13.63
CA ASN A 73 -9.34 5.12 14.43
C ASN A 73 -10.39 5.78 13.54
N GLU A 74 -11.57 6.06 14.10
CA GLU A 74 -12.68 6.63 13.32
C GLU A 74 -12.40 8.02 12.75
N ARG A 75 -11.59 8.83 13.42
CA ARG A 75 -11.34 10.24 13.04
C ARG A 75 -9.97 10.47 12.41
N ARG A 76 -9.00 9.63 12.79
CA ARG A 76 -7.61 9.82 12.40
C ARG A 76 -6.82 8.52 12.52
N PRO A 77 -6.96 7.60 11.55
CA PRO A 77 -6.10 6.43 11.50
C PRO A 77 -4.63 6.83 11.36
N VAL A 78 -3.74 5.94 11.80
CA VAL A 78 -2.29 6.08 11.64
C VAL A 78 -1.78 4.97 10.74
N VAL A 79 -1.14 5.32 9.62
CA VAL A 79 -0.45 4.37 8.75
C VAL A 79 1.04 4.55 8.97
N ARG A 80 1.72 3.49 9.41
CA ARG A 80 3.16 3.51 9.60
C ARG A 80 3.83 2.74 8.48
N PHE A 81 4.74 3.41 7.77
CA PHE A 81 5.55 2.83 6.72
C PHE A 81 6.88 2.30 7.27
N ALA A 82 7.46 1.34 6.55
CA ALA A 82 8.86 0.99 6.65
C ALA A 82 9.64 1.79 5.59
N ALA A 83 10.56 2.64 6.06
CA ALA A 83 11.55 3.25 5.18
C ALA A 83 12.51 2.20 4.59
N ASP A 84 12.79 1.13 5.34
CA ASP A 84 13.77 0.09 5.01
C ASP A 84 15.08 0.69 4.44
N SER A 85 15.68 0.12 3.39
CA SER A 85 16.92 0.63 2.80
C SER A 85 16.70 1.78 1.79
N ASP A 86 15.45 2.13 1.47
CA ASP A 86 15.10 3.16 0.48
C ASP A 86 14.21 4.27 1.05
N PRO A 87 14.72 5.08 2.01
CA PRO A 87 13.96 6.17 2.63
C PRO A 87 13.55 7.26 1.63
N ASP A 88 14.40 7.57 0.66
CA ASP A 88 14.12 8.56 -0.38
C ASP A 88 13.01 8.07 -1.31
N GLY A 89 13.03 6.79 -1.70
CA GLY A 89 11.92 6.20 -2.46
C GLY A 89 10.59 6.16 -1.73
N LEU A 90 10.60 6.07 -0.39
CA LEU A 90 9.35 6.19 0.38
C LEU A 90 8.80 7.61 0.31
N ALA A 91 9.67 8.61 0.50
CA ALA A 91 9.28 10.01 0.42
C ALA A 91 8.80 10.39 -0.99
N ASP A 92 9.44 9.86 -2.03
CA ASP A 92 9.02 10.04 -3.43
C ASP A 92 7.65 9.39 -3.69
N LEU A 93 7.43 8.16 -3.23
CA LEU A 93 6.11 7.52 -3.33
C LEU A 93 5.03 8.32 -2.61
N ILE A 94 5.30 8.81 -1.39
CA ILE A 94 4.32 9.58 -0.63
C ILE A 94 4.05 10.91 -1.32
N SER A 95 5.10 11.63 -1.72
CA SER A 95 4.93 12.90 -2.42
C SER A 95 4.22 12.67 -3.76
N TRP A 96 4.83 11.99 -4.71
CA TRP A 96 4.30 11.86 -6.06
C TRP A 96 3.06 10.97 -6.18
N GLY A 97 2.92 9.98 -5.30
CA GLY A 97 1.79 9.07 -5.32
C GLY A 97 0.55 9.60 -4.60
N LEU A 98 0.68 10.18 -3.40
CA LEU A 98 -0.50 10.61 -2.64
C LEU A 98 -0.97 12.01 -3.01
N PHE A 99 -0.07 12.96 -3.18
CA PHE A 99 -0.48 14.34 -3.46
C PHE A 99 -0.72 14.51 -4.95
N SER A 100 -1.62 15.43 -5.28
CA SER A 100 -2.03 15.64 -6.67
C SER A 100 -0.90 16.12 -7.59
N SER A 101 -0.93 15.71 -8.84
CA SER A 101 -0.07 16.26 -9.89
C SER A 101 -0.77 16.19 -11.24
N GLY A 102 -0.31 16.97 -12.21
CA GLY A 102 -0.97 17.10 -13.50
C GLY A 102 -2.10 18.12 -13.47
N GLY A 103 -3.14 17.91 -14.29
CA GLY A 103 -4.13 18.95 -14.55
C GLY A 103 -5.48 18.44 -15.03
N LYS A 104 -6.18 19.30 -15.79
CA LYS A 104 -7.59 19.13 -16.21
C LYS A 104 -7.95 17.73 -16.72
N HIS A 105 -7.05 17.06 -17.45
CA HIS A 105 -7.34 15.79 -18.13
C HIS A 105 -6.50 14.60 -17.64
N ASP A 106 -5.58 14.83 -16.71
CA ASP A 106 -4.60 13.83 -16.27
C ASP A 106 -4.16 14.16 -14.84
N LEU A 107 -5.12 14.09 -13.91
CA LEU A 107 -4.84 14.33 -12.49
C LEU A 107 -4.45 13.02 -11.83
N HIS A 108 -3.22 12.95 -11.36
CA HIS A 108 -2.70 11.85 -10.54
C HIS A 108 -2.80 12.21 -9.05
N GLY A 109 -2.70 11.21 -8.18
CA GLY A 109 -2.77 11.38 -6.73
C GLY A 109 -4.16 11.72 -6.19
N ILE A 110 -4.22 12.31 -5.00
CA ILE A 110 -5.45 12.59 -4.27
C ILE A 110 -5.76 14.10 -4.33
N SER A 111 -6.83 14.43 -5.04
CA SER A 111 -7.37 15.79 -5.11
C SER A 111 -7.69 16.32 -3.72
N GLY A 112 -7.20 17.51 -3.39
CA GLY A 112 -7.45 18.16 -2.10
C GLY A 112 -6.64 17.64 -0.91
N LEU A 113 -5.75 16.67 -1.07
CA LEU A 113 -4.89 16.20 0.03
C LEU A 113 -3.83 17.24 0.38
N ARG A 114 -3.74 17.64 1.65
CA ARG A 114 -2.81 18.66 2.15
C ARG A 114 -2.01 18.21 3.36
N VAL A 115 -0.82 18.78 3.52
CA VAL A 115 -0.02 18.66 4.73
C VAL A 115 -0.57 19.65 5.76
N ALA A 116 -1.13 19.14 6.84
CA ALA A 116 -1.55 19.96 7.98
C ALA A 116 -0.37 20.22 8.92
N LYS A 117 0.50 19.22 9.10
CA LYS A 117 1.72 19.29 9.92
C LYS A 117 2.70 18.21 9.50
N ASP A 118 3.99 18.52 9.55
CA ASP A 118 5.08 17.56 9.36
C ASP A 118 6.17 17.67 10.44
N GLY A 119 7.02 16.65 10.50
CA GLY A 119 8.20 16.58 11.38
C GLY A 119 8.23 15.38 12.34
N HIS A 120 9.42 15.07 12.85
CA HIS A 120 9.67 13.93 13.75
C HIS A 120 9.28 12.57 13.15
N GLY A 121 9.48 12.40 11.84
CA GLY A 121 9.16 11.19 11.11
C GLY A 121 7.65 11.00 10.87
N ARG A 122 6.87 12.09 10.92
CA ARG A 122 5.40 12.08 10.85
C ARG A 122 4.90 13.12 9.86
N LEU A 123 3.84 12.75 9.13
CA LEU A 123 3.05 13.63 8.29
C LEU A 123 1.59 13.52 8.70
N ASP A 124 1.01 14.65 9.10
CA ASP A 124 -0.40 14.77 9.40
C ASP A 124 -1.07 15.38 8.17
N LEU A 125 -1.91 14.57 7.51
CA LEU A 125 -2.57 14.92 6.27
C LEU A 125 -4.06 15.15 6.50
N GLU A 126 -4.62 16.07 5.73
CA GLU A 126 -6.05 16.38 5.73
C GLU A 126 -6.59 16.51 4.32
N LEU A 127 -7.88 16.20 4.16
CA LEU A 127 -8.59 16.41 2.91
C LEU A 127 -9.27 17.78 2.95
N HIS A 128 -8.85 18.68 2.05
CA HIS A 128 -9.30 20.05 1.96
C HIS A 128 -10.83 20.17 1.97
N GLY A 129 -11.35 21.09 2.79
CA GLY A 129 -12.79 21.32 2.91
C GLY A 129 -13.54 20.28 3.76
N THR A 130 -12.84 19.35 4.43
CA THR A 130 -13.45 18.30 5.25
C THR A 130 -12.76 18.15 6.61
N ASN A 131 -13.32 17.31 7.48
CA ASN A 131 -12.67 16.90 8.74
C ASN A 131 -11.83 15.61 8.61
N ALA A 132 -11.75 15.02 7.42
CA ALA A 132 -11.05 13.77 7.20
C ALA A 132 -9.54 13.95 7.33
N ARG A 133 -8.90 13.08 8.13
CA ARG A 133 -7.48 13.18 8.47
C ARG A 133 -6.84 11.80 8.49
N ILE A 134 -5.55 11.76 8.17
CA ILE A 134 -4.72 10.57 8.31
C ILE A 134 -3.33 10.97 8.76
N ARG A 135 -2.72 10.16 9.63
CA ARG A 135 -1.31 10.34 10.00
C ARG A 135 -0.47 9.28 9.31
N LEU A 136 0.57 9.71 8.62
CA LEU A 136 1.63 8.84 8.12
C LEU A 136 2.81 8.89 9.08
N GLU A 137 3.34 7.74 9.49
CA GLU A 137 4.54 7.62 10.32
C GLU A 137 5.63 6.84 9.60
N GLY A 138 6.89 7.04 10.02
CA GLY A 138 8.03 6.32 9.47
C GLY A 138 8.58 6.93 8.19
N VAL A 139 8.17 8.16 7.86
CA VAL A 139 8.67 8.95 6.72
C VAL A 139 9.84 9.79 7.20
N PRO A 140 11.10 9.51 6.82
CA PRO A 140 12.25 10.22 7.38
C PRO A 140 12.25 11.71 7.03
N ASP A 141 12.45 12.60 8.02
CA ASP A 141 12.33 14.05 7.86
C ASP A 141 13.20 14.60 6.73
N ARG A 142 14.46 14.15 6.64
CA ARG A 142 15.38 14.55 5.57
C ARG A 142 14.86 14.16 4.18
N ALA A 143 14.39 12.92 4.04
CA ALA A 143 13.89 12.41 2.76
C ALA A 143 12.62 13.15 2.34
N TRP A 144 11.71 13.37 3.29
CA TRP A 144 10.49 14.15 3.07
C TRP A 144 10.78 15.58 2.63
N ALA A 145 11.58 16.33 3.40
CA ALA A 145 11.92 17.71 3.07
C ALA A 145 12.55 17.83 1.68
N GLN A 146 13.35 16.84 1.28
CA GLN A 146 13.95 16.79 -0.03
C GLN A 146 12.92 16.54 -1.15
N ALA A 147 12.02 15.57 -0.99
CA ALA A 147 10.97 15.27 -1.96
C ALA A 147 9.97 16.43 -2.09
N GLU A 148 9.60 17.04 -0.97
CA GLU A 148 8.72 18.20 -0.91
C GLU A 148 9.33 19.42 -1.62
N GLU A 149 10.62 19.68 -1.43
CA GLU A 149 11.34 20.76 -2.11
C GLU A 149 11.45 20.51 -3.63
N ILE A 150 11.76 19.28 -4.07
CA ILE A 150 11.73 18.91 -5.50
C ILE A 150 10.35 19.22 -6.11
N ARG A 151 9.29 18.83 -5.42
CA ARG A 151 7.93 19.02 -5.91
C ARG A 151 7.59 20.51 -5.98
N HIS A 152 8.02 21.29 -4.99
CA HIS A 152 7.84 22.73 -5.00
C HIS A 152 8.56 23.41 -6.17
N MET A 153 9.85 23.11 -6.37
CA MET A 153 10.62 23.65 -7.49
C MET A 153 10.01 23.26 -8.85
N THR A 154 9.49 22.04 -8.97
CA THR A 154 8.80 21.57 -10.17
C THR A 154 7.53 22.40 -10.42
N ALA A 155 6.70 22.59 -9.41
CA ALA A 155 5.51 23.42 -9.52
C ALA A 155 5.85 24.87 -9.92
N VAL A 156 6.86 25.48 -9.29
CA VAL A 156 7.34 26.84 -9.63
C VAL A 156 7.77 26.94 -11.09
N LYS A 157 8.55 25.96 -11.58
CA LYS A 157 8.99 25.90 -12.98
C LYS A 157 7.82 25.85 -13.98
N HIS A 158 6.70 25.25 -13.58
CA HIS A 158 5.50 25.13 -14.40
C HIS A 158 4.45 26.22 -14.10
N ASN A 159 4.78 27.20 -13.23
CA ASN A 159 3.87 28.24 -12.77
C ASN A 159 2.58 27.69 -12.12
N GLU A 160 2.74 26.62 -11.32
CA GLU A 160 1.69 25.90 -10.61
C GLU A 160 1.86 25.99 -9.09
N GLN A 161 0.80 25.66 -8.34
CA GLN A 161 0.89 25.53 -6.89
C GLN A 161 1.30 24.11 -6.50
N SER A 162 2.25 23.97 -5.56
CA SER A 162 2.59 22.65 -4.97
C SER A 162 1.53 22.22 -3.95
N PRO A 163 0.85 21.08 -4.11
CA PRO A 163 -0.15 20.60 -3.15
C PRO A 163 0.42 20.29 -1.76
N CYS A 164 1.75 20.10 -1.64
CA CYS A 164 2.39 19.92 -0.33
C CYS A 164 2.44 21.21 0.49
N ARG A 165 2.48 22.39 -0.17
CA ARG A 165 2.64 23.71 0.48
C ARG A 165 1.40 24.61 0.35
N HIS A 166 0.52 24.33 -0.61
CA HIS A 166 -0.63 25.17 -0.94
C HIS A 166 -1.87 24.74 -0.16
N LEU A 167 -2.48 25.64 0.62
CA LEU A 167 -3.57 25.30 1.55
C LEU A 167 -4.92 25.00 0.87
N GLY A 168 -5.17 25.58 -0.31
CA GLY A 168 -6.42 25.44 -1.06
C GLY A 168 -6.32 24.39 -2.15
N LEU A 169 -7.39 24.19 -2.93
CA LEU A 169 -7.29 23.50 -4.22
C LEU A 169 -6.32 24.23 -5.16
N THR A 170 -5.55 23.47 -5.94
CA THR A 170 -4.76 23.97 -7.07
C THR A 170 -5.68 24.26 -8.27
N GLN A 171 -5.16 24.97 -9.27
CA GLN A 171 -5.91 25.19 -10.51
C GLN A 171 -6.21 23.87 -11.24
N GLY A 172 -5.24 22.95 -11.27
CA GLY A 172 -5.39 21.63 -11.91
C GLY A 172 -6.50 20.82 -11.27
N GLU A 173 -6.53 20.73 -9.93
CA GLU A 173 -7.59 20.02 -9.20
C GLU A 173 -8.97 20.64 -9.44
N ARG A 174 -9.09 21.97 -9.41
CA ARG A 174 -10.38 22.64 -9.72
C ARG A 174 -10.87 22.33 -11.13
N ALA A 175 -9.98 22.41 -12.11
CA ALA A 175 -10.32 22.13 -13.51
C ALA A 175 -10.71 20.67 -13.72
N PHE A 176 -10.00 19.74 -13.06
CA PHE A 176 -10.32 18.31 -13.11
C PHE A 176 -11.68 18.02 -12.46
N ALA A 177 -11.94 18.55 -11.25
CA ALA A 177 -13.21 18.35 -10.57
C ALA A 177 -14.42 18.88 -11.37
N HIS A 178 -14.26 19.99 -12.08
CA HIS A 178 -15.31 20.54 -12.95
C HIS A 178 -15.67 19.60 -14.12
N GLU A 179 -14.68 18.99 -14.75
CA GLU A 179 -14.85 18.21 -15.99
C GLU A 179 -15.06 16.72 -15.73
N HIS A 180 -14.40 16.20 -14.70
CA HIS A 180 -14.32 14.78 -14.36
C HIS A 180 -14.82 14.50 -12.94
N GLY A 181 -15.63 15.37 -12.36
CA GLY A 181 -16.22 15.14 -11.04
C GLY A 181 -17.03 13.84 -10.93
N TRP A 182 -17.45 13.26 -12.07
CA TRP A 182 -18.04 11.92 -12.11
C TRP A 182 -17.06 10.81 -11.68
N PHE A 183 -15.76 10.98 -11.91
CA PHE A 183 -14.74 10.01 -11.54
C PHE A 183 -14.56 9.94 -10.02
N GLU A 184 -14.49 11.09 -9.35
CA GLU A 184 -14.46 11.13 -7.88
C GLU A 184 -15.72 10.55 -7.26
N ARG A 185 -16.90 10.78 -7.86
CA ARG A 185 -18.16 10.17 -7.41
C ARG A 185 -18.13 8.65 -7.45
N GLN A 186 -17.57 8.04 -8.50
CA GLN A 186 -17.45 6.57 -8.54
C GLN A 186 -16.57 6.04 -7.40
N TRP A 187 -15.44 6.68 -7.11
CA TRP A 187 -14.61 6.31 -5.97
C TRP A 187 -15.26 6.54 -4.60
N GLN A 188 -16.21 7.48 -4.50
CA GLN A 188 -17.01 7.66 -3.29
C GLN A 188 -17.95 6.49 -3.04
N GLU A 189 -18.49 5.86 -4.09
CA GLU A 189 -19.39 4.71 -3.98
C GLU A 189 -18.69 3.51 -3.33
N THR A 190 -17.38 3.33 -3.57
CA THR A 190 -16.59 2.22 -3.02
C THR A 190 -15.68 2.62 -1.86
N ALA A 191 -15.83 3.84 -1.34
CA ALA A 191 -14.95 4.41 -0.33
C ALA A 191 -14.86 3.59 0.97
N GLU A 192 -16.01 3.14 1.47
CA GLU A 192 -16.05 2.33 2.70
C GLU A 192 -15.33 0.99 2.53
N PHE A 193 -15.42 0.38 1.33
CA PHE A 193 -14.72 -0.84 0.99
C PHE A 193 -13.20 -0.65 0.94
N GLY A 194 -12.73 0.38 0.22
CA GLY A 194 -11.30 0.72 0.15
C GLY A 194 -10.71 1.05 1.53
N SER A 195 -11.45 1.78 2.38
CA SER A 195 -11.04 2.02 3.77
C SER A 195 -10.97 0.73 4.59
N ALA A 196 -11.95 -0.16 4.47
CA ALA A 196 -11.96 -1.44 5.17
C ALA A 196 -10.74 -2.30 4.82
N LEU A 197 -10.35 -2.32 3.54
CA LEU A 197 -9.13 -2.97 3.04
C LEU A 197 -7.87 -2.33 3.64
N LEU A 198 -7.74 -0.99 3.61
CA LEU A 198 -6.57 -0.31 4.18
C LEU A 198 -6.38 -0.64 5.66
N ARG A 199 -7.46 -0.57 6.45
CA ARG A 199 -7.44 -0.84 7.91
C ARG A 199 -7.04 -2.28 8.24
N ARG A 200 -7.15 -3.20 7.28
CA ARG A 200 -6.91 -4.64 7.42
C ARG A 200 -5.80 -5.15 6.51
N LEU A 201 -5.01 -4.25 5.91
CA LEU A 201 -4.02 -4.58 4.89
C LEU A 201 -3.01 -5.64 5.37
N LEU A 202 -2.75 -5.73 6.67
CA LEU A 202 -1.78 -6.69 7.22
C LEU A 202 -2.33 -8.12 7.30
N ILE A 203 -3.61 -8.37 6.95
CA ILE A 203 -4.14 -9.72 6.72
C ILE A 203 -3.27 -10.47 5.72
N PHE A 204 -2.87 -9.83 4.61
CA PHE A 204 -2.06 -10.47 3.57
C PHE A 204 -0.69 -10.93 4.06
N ARG A 205 -0.15 -10.34 5.12
CA ARG A 205 1.12 -10.78 5.73
C ARG A 205 0.91 -11.85 6.81
N SER A 206 -0.25 -11.84 7.45
CA SER A 206 -0.58 -12.78 8.52
C SER A 206 -1.10 -14.11 7.98
N GLY A 207 -1.76 -14.08 6.83
CA GLY A 207 -2.34 -15.25 6.18
C GLY A 207 -1.45 -15.89 5.12
N ALA A 208 -0.34 -15.25 4.68
CA ALA A 208 0.43 -15.71 3.53
C ALA A 208 1.93 -15.34 3.60
N ASP A 209 2.78 -16.25 3.10
CA ASP A 209 4.25 -16.11 3.02
C ASP A 209 4.69 -15.83 1.57
N TRP A 210 4.33 -14.66 1.06
CA TRP A 210 4.63 -14.23 -0.31
C TRP A 210 6.03 -13.61 -0.44
N LEU A 211 6.63 -13.74 -1.63
CA LEU A 211 7.90 -13.15 -2.06
C LEU A 211 7.75 -11.69 -2.46
N ASP A 212 6.67 -11.38 -3.17
CA ASP A 212 6.32 -10.03 -3.63
C ASP A 212 4.80 -9.80 -3.62
N MET A 213 4.41 -8.53 -3.47
CA MET A 213 3.03 -8.07 -3.58
C MET A 213 2.99 -6.87 -4.53
N ALA A 214 2.32 -7.03 -5.66
CA ALA A 214 1.97 -5.92 -6.55
C ALA A 214 0.51 -5.49 -6.32
N GLY A 215 0.28 -4.18 -6.25
CA GLY A 215 -1.04 -3.59 -6.25
C GLY A 215 -1.49 -3.21 -7.65
N PHE A 216 -2.80 -3.16 -7.86
CA PHE A 216 -3.39 -2.52 -9.04
C PHE A 216 -4.83 -2.09 -8.73
N THR A 217 -5.37 -1.21 -9.56
CA THR A 217 -6.79 -0.86 -9.57
C THR A 217 -7.38 -1.21 -10.94
N LYS A 218 -8.66 -1.60 -10.99
CA LYS A 218 -9.38 -1.83 -12.25
C LYS A 218 -10.74 -1.19 -12.13
N HIS A 219 -11.06 -0.30 -13.08
CA HIS A 219 -12.26 0.52 -12.95
C HIS A 219 -12.26 1.29 -11.60
N ALA A 220 -13.23 2.15 -11.35
CA ALA A 220 -13.29 2.90 -10.09
C ALA A 220 -13.94 2.08 -8.95
N ASP A 221 -13.86 0.74 -9.00
CA ASP A 221 -14.53 -0.16 -8.08
C ASP A 221 -13.71 -1.38 -7.62
N THR A 222 -12.60 -1.71 -8.30
CA THR A 222 -11.83 -2.92 -8.02
C THR A 222 -10.44 -2.60 -7.46
N TYR A 223 -10.16 -3.17 -6.28
CA TYR A 223 -8.88 -3.15 -5.61
C TYR A 223 -8.18 -4.49 -5.81
N GLY A 224 -7.00 -4.44 -6.43
CA GLY A 224 -6.28 -5.61 -6.87
C GLY A 224 -4.99 -5.86 -6.10
N PHE A 225 -4.76 -7.12 -5.73
CA PHE A 225 -3.52 -7.57 -5.12
C PHE A 225 -3.02 -8.80 -5.84
N GLN A 226 -1.78 -8.76 -6.30
CA GLN A 226 -1.07 -9.91 -6.86
C GLN A 226 0.03 -10.33 -5.91
N LEU A 227 -0.08 -11.54 -5.37
CA LEU A 227 0.87 -12.15 -4.45
C LEU A 227 1.69 -13.20 -5.21
N THR A 228 3.01 -13.07 -5.20
CA THR A 228 3.92 -14.07 -5.79
C THR A 228 4.52 -14.93 -4.69
N PHE A 229 4.51 -16.25 -4.83
CA PHE A 229 5.00 -17.21 -3.82
C PHE A 229 6.17 -18.03 -4.34
N ALA A 230 7.07 -18.45 -3.45
CA ALA A 230 7.93 -19.59 -3.76
C ALA A 230 7.09 -20.87 -3.75
N GLY A 231 7.27 -21.76 -4.72
CA GLY A 231 6.46 -22.99 -4.80
C GLY A 231 6.51 -23.87 -3.57
N THR A 232 7.67 -23.93 -2.91
CA THR A 232 7.86 -24.66 -1.65
C THR A 232 7.23 -23.99 -0.43
N ARG A 233 6.74 -22.76 -0.60
CA ARG A 233 6.12 -21.90 0.44
C ARG A 233 4.71 -21.46 0.04
N TRP A 234 4.09 -22.20 -0.89
CA TRP A 234 2.71 -21.93 -1.28
C TRP A 234 1.81 -21.96 -0.05
N THR A 235 1.00 -20.91 0.08
CA THR A 235 0.05 -20.76 1.19
C THR A 235 -1.29 -21.37 0.79
N ASP A 236 -1.96 -22.02 1.74
CA ASP A 236 -3.36 -22.41 1.58
C ASP A 236 -4.23 -21.15 1.42
N HIS A 237 -4.75 -20.94 0.22
CA HIS A 237 -5.57 -19.76 -0.05
C HIS A 237 -6.86 -19.77 0.76
N ASP A 238 -7.39 -20.92 1.16
CA ASP A 238 -8.58 -20.98 1.99
C ASP A 238 -8.33 -20.37 3.38
N LEU A 239 -7.12 -20.51 3.93
CA LEU A 239 -6.74 -19.82 5.17
C LEU A 239 -6.70 -18.29 4.99
N LEU A 240 -6.21 -17.81 3.84
CA LEU A 240 -6.22 -16.38 3.54
C LEU A 240 -7.66 -15.87 3.37
N VAL A 241 -8.52 -16.65 2.69
CA VAL A 241 -9.95 -16.34 2.56
C VAL A 241 -10.62 -16.32 3.93
N GLU A 242 -10.42 -17.32 4.78
CA GLU A 242 -10.93 -17.37 6.15
C GLU A 242 -10.54 -16.11 6.93
N HIS A 243 -9.28 -15.67 6.80
CA HIS A 243 -8.82 -14.46 7.46
C HIS A 243 -9.49 -13.20 6.91
N LEU A 244 -9.59 -13.08 5.58
CA LEU A 244 -10.25 -11.97 4.90
C LEU A 244 -11.74 -11.89 5.25
N THR A 245 -12.43 -13.04 5.36
CA THR A 245 -13.88 -13.14 5.65
C THR A 245 -14.20 -13.33 7.12
N HIS A 246 -13.21 -13.22 8.03
CA HIS A 246 -13.45 -13.51 9.45
C HIS A 246 -14.56 -12.62 10.02
N PRO A 247 -15.61 -13.17 10.67
CA PRO A 247 -16.85 -12.45 10.97
C PRO A 247 -16.69 -11.23 11.88
N VAL A 248 -15.62 -11.21 12.69
CA VAL A 248 -15.38 -10.15 13.69
C VAL A 248 -14.30 -9.15 13.27
N CYS A 249 -13.30 -9.61 12.52
CA CYS A 249 -12.09 -8.82 12.25
C CYS A 249 -11.82 -8.65 10.76
N GLY A 250 -12.35 -9.53 9.92
CA GLY A 250 -12.25 -9.45 8.47
C GLY A 250 -13.23 -8.45 7.89
N ILE A 251 -13.59 -8.68 6.63
CA ILE A 251 -14.55 -7.93 5.84
C ILE A 251 -15.63 -8.93 5.42
N ALA A 252 -16.91 -8.53 5.44
CA ALA A 252 -18.02 -9.37 5.03
C ALA A 252 -18.06 -9.54 3.49
N LEU A 253 -17.03 -10.18 2.95
CA LEU A 253 -16.85 -10.43 1.53
C LEU A 253 -17.73 -11.61 1.09
N THR A 254 -18.27 -11.52 -0.12
CA THR A 254 -18.92 -12.64 -0.81
C THR A 254 -18.05 -13.05 -1.99
N GLU A 255 -17.68 -14.33 -2.07
CA GLU A 255 -16.93 -14.86 -3.21
C GLU A 255 -17.81 -14.80 -4.48
N ASP A 256 -17.31 -14.11 -5.50
CA ASP A 256 -17.94 -13.96 -6.82
C ASP A 256 -17.44 -15.04 -7.78
N MET A 257 -16.13 -15.27 -7.76
CA MET A 257 -15.45 -16.19 -8.67
C MET A 257 -14.17 -16.72 -8.05
N ARG A 258 -13.89 -18.00 -8.29
CA ARG A 258 -12.62 -18.65 -7.97
C ARG A 258 -12.15 -19.46 -9.18
N THR A 259 -10.98 -19.11 -9.69
CA THR A 259 -10.26 -19.88 -10.70
C THR A 259 -8.96 -20.36 -10.09
N CYS A 260 -8.93 -21.60 -9.61
CA CYS A 260 -7.72 -22.22 -9.12
C CYS A 260 -7.29 -23.34 -10.08
N SER A 261 -6.07 -23.24 -10.64
CA SER A 261 -5.46 -24.31 -11.42
C SER A 261 -4.54 -25.20 -10.58
N CYS A 262 -4.54 -25.02 -9.25
CA CYS A 262 -3.70 -25.75 -8.30
C CYS A 262 -3.88 -27.27 -8.34
N SER A 263 -5.05 -27.78 -8.78
CA SER A 263 -5.33 -29.20 -8.92
C SER A 263 -4.58 -29.88 -10.09
N TYR A 264 -3.99 -29.11 -11.02
CA TYR A 264 -3.47 -29.62 -12.30
C TYR A 264 -2.07 -29.11 -12.69
N GLY A 265 -1.24 -28.70 -11.73
CA GLY A 265 0.20 -28.49 -11.95
C GLY A 265 0.61 -27.24 -12.76
N LYS A 266 -0.33 -26.34 -13.10
CA LYS A 266 -0.03 -24.95 -13.51
C LYS A 266 -0.42 -24.00 -12.39
N LYS A 267 0.49 -23.09 -12.02
CA LYS A 267 0.62 -22.67 -10.62
C LYS A 267 0.14 -21.24 -10.40
N GLY A 268 -1.15 -21.11 -10.13
CA GLY A 268 -1.76 -19.85 -9.73
C GLY A 268 -3.23 -20.03 -9.34
N CYS A 269 -3.75 -19.10 -8.54
CA CYS A 269 -5.18 -18.98 -8.30
C CYS A 269 -5.60 -17.51 -8.33
N ARG A 270 -6.80 -17.25 -8.86
CA ARG A 270 -7.42 -15.93 -8.88
C ARG A 270 -8.79 -16.01 -8.24
N LEU A 271 -9.05 -15.11 -7.29
CA LEU A 271 -10.30 -14.99 -6.58
C LEU A 271 -10.85 -13.57 -6.72
N TRP A 272 -12.15 -13.48 -6.96
CA TRP A 272 -12.90 -12.23 -6.90
C TRP A 272 -13.87 -12.27 -5.74
N PHE A 273 -13.90 -11.19 -4.98
CA PHE A 273 -14.87 -10.98 -3.93
C PHE A 273 -15.61 -9.68 -4.16
N ASN A 274 -16.92 -9.70 -3.90
CA ASN A 274 -17.72 -8.50 -3.78
C ASN A 274 -17.74 -8.04 -2.32
N GLY A 275 -17.63 -6.73 -2.10
CA GLY A 275 -17.86 -6.09 -0.82
C GLY A 275 -19.32 -6.25 -0.37
N PRO A 276 -19.62 -5.96 0.90
CA PRO A 276 -20.98 -6.05 1.41
C PRO A 276 -21.89 -4.97 0.80
N ASP A 277 -23.20 -5.19 0.79
CA ASP A 277 -24.19 -4.31 0.14
C ASP A 277 -24.10 -2.82 0.56
N HIS A 278 -23.72 -2.57 1.81
CA HIS A 278 -23.58 -1.21 2.37
C HIS A 278 -22.23 -0.54 2.06
N ALA A 279 -21.26 -1.30 1.54
CA ALA A 279 -19.94 -0.82 1.15
C ALA A 279 -19.51 -1.57 -0.14
N PRO A 280 -20.12 -1.24 -1.29
CA PRO A 280 -19.87 -1.96 -2.53
C PRO A 280 -18.43 -1.75 -3.01
N GLY A 281 -17.96 -2.67 -3.84
CA GLY A 281 -16.60 -2.70 -4.36
C GLY A 281 -16.16 -4.14 -4.62
N ARG A 282 -15.01 -4.31 -5.27
CA ARG A 282 -14.49 -5.61 -5.64
C ARG A 282 -13.04 -5.78 -5.19
N LEU A 283 -12.72 -6.95 -4.66
CA LEU A 283 -11.35 -7.38 -4.39
C LEU A 283 -10.94 -8.39 -5.47
N ASP A 284 -9.87 -8.09 -6.21
CA ASP A 284 -9.26 -9.00 -7.20
C ASP A 284 -7.93 -9.53 -6.65
N LEU A 285 -7.97 -10.74 -6.11
CA LEU A 285 -6.80 -11.40 -5.54
C LEU A 285 -6.20 -12.37 -6.54
N GLN A 286 -4.96 -12.13 -6.93
CA GLN A 286 -4.16 -13.01 -7.79
C GLN A 286 -3.03 -13.61 -6.96
N MET A 287 -2.88 -14.93 -7.00
CA MET A 287 -1.78 -15.65 -6.37
C MET A 287 -1.03 -16.40 -7.45
N LEU A 288 0.25 -16.08 -7.59
CA LEU A 288 1.13 -16.62 -8.61
C LEU A 288 2.25 -17.39 -7.94
N GLU A 289 2.72 -18.45 -8.57
CA GLU A 289 3.97 -19.07 -8.16
C GLU A 289 5.11 -18.48 -8.97
N ALA A 290 6.19 -18.10 -8.29
CA ALA A 290 7.47 -17.85 -8.93
C ALA A 290 7.92 -19.11 -9.67
N GLY A 291 8.65 -18.94 -10.76
CA GLY A 291 9.18 -20.03 -11.55
C GLY A 291 10.36 -20.76 -10.86
N PRO A 292 11.42 -21.13 -11.61
CA PRO A 292 12.52 -21.94 -11.08
C PRO A 292 13.28 -21.27 -9.93
N ASP A 293 14.11 -22.03 -9.22
CA ASP A 293 14.87 -21.57 -8.05
C ASP A 293 15.67 -20.27 -8.27
N CYS A 294 16.12 -20.02 -9.52
CA CYS A 294 16.81 -18.78 -9.88
C CYS A 294 15.92 -17.53 -9.79
N GLU A 295 14.61 -17.65 -10.01
CA GLU A 295 13.65 -16.55 -9.83
C GLU A 295 13.41 -16.29 -8.33
N VAL A 296 13.27 -17.34 -7.52
CA VAL A 296 13.18 -17.21 -6.05
C VAL A 296 14.46 -16.56 -5.48
N ALA A 297 15.63 -16.91 -6.01
CA ALA A 297 16.90 -16.28 -5.65
C ALA A 297 16.94 -14.79 -6.02
N GLU A 298 16.35 -14.40 -7.16
CA GLU A 298 16.21 -12.99 -7.54
C GLU A 298 15.33 -12.21 -6.56
N TYR A 299 14.17 -12.75 -6.18
CA TYR A 299 13.34 -12.17 -5.12
C TYR A 299 14.10 -12.08 -3.80
N ASN A 300 14.84 -13.12 -3.41
CA ASN A 300 15.65 -13.13 -2.18
C ASN A 300 16.69 -11.99 -2.19
N GLN A 301 17.39 -11.79 -3.29
CA GLN A 301 18.36 -10.69 -3.45
C GLN A 301 17.68 -9.32 -3.42
N ALA A 302 16.55 -9.17 -4.11
CA ALA A 302 15.80 -7.92 -4.12
C ALA A 302 15.30 -7.57 -2.72
N LEU A 303 14.73 -8.53 -1.99
CA LEU A 303 14.28 -8.35 -0.60
C LEU A 303 15.43 -7.98 0.34
N ALA A 304 16.60 -8.60 0.18
CA ALA A 304 17.79 -8.24 0.95
C ALA A 304 18.28 -6.82 0.61
N PHE A 305 18.30 -6.48 -0.68
CA PHE A 305 18.70 -5.16 -1.16
C PHE A 305 17.77 -4.06 -0.66
N THR A 306 16.45 -4.29 -0.66
CA THR A 306 15.44 -3.33 -0.17
C THR A 306 15.37 -3.27 1.36
N GLY A 307 16.13 -4.09 2.09
CA GLY A 307 16.24 -4.02 3.55
C GLY A 307 15.13 -4.77 4.30
N SER A 308 14.51 -5.77 3.68
CA SER A 308 13.56 -6.64 4.36
C SER A 308 14.26 -7.43 5.49
N PRO A 309 13.59 -7.71 6.63
CA PRO A 309 14.24 -8.41 7.75
C PRO A 309 14.71 -9.81 7.38
N SER A 310 15.95 -10.17 7.73
CA SER A 310 16.56 -11.48 7.40
C SER A 310 15.70 -12.69 7.77
N THR A 311 15.03 -12.64 8.92
CA THR A 311 14.15 -13.71 9.38
C THR A 311 12.90 -13.86 8.51
N GLN A 312 12.41 -12.77 7.92
CA GLN A 312 11.28 -12.80 7.00
C GLN A 312 11.71 -13.29 5.63
N ILE A 313 12.87 -12.85 5.13
CA ILE A 313 13.44 -13.35 3.88
C ILE A 313 13.61 -14.87 3.95
N ALA A 314 14.21 -15.38 5.03
CA ALA A 314 14.38 -16.82 5.22
C ALA A 314 13.04 -17.57 5.31
N ARG A 315 12.02 -16.97 5.93
CA ARG A 315 10.68 -17.55 6.02
C ARG A 315 10.02 -17.67 4.64
N VAL A 316 9.99 -16.60 3.85
CA VAL A 316 9.23 -16.56 2.58
C VAL A 316 10.00 -17.20 1.40
N THR A 317 11.33 -17.19 1.43
CA THR A 317 12.17 -17.79 0.38
C THR A 317 12.65 -19.20 0.72
N GLY A 318 12.68 -19.56 2.00
CA GLY A 318 13.35 -20.78 2.48
C GLY A 318 14.88 -20.70 2.50
N ASN A 319 15.47 -19.56 2.15
CA ASN A 319 16.90 -19.39 1.89
C ASN A 319 17.51 -18.25 2.72
N PRO A 320 18.81 -18.28 3.04
CA PRO A 320 19.47 -17.14 3.68
C PRO A 320 19.39 -15.87 2.80
N PRO A 321 19.40 -14.66 3.38
CA PRO A 321 19.34 -13.42 2.60
C PRO A 321 20.54 -13.23 1.67
N GLY A 322 20.27 -12.74 0.46
CA GLY A 322 21.27 -12.52 -0.58
C GLY A 322 21.71 -13.80 -1.31
N MET A 323 20.97 -14.91 -1.18
CA MET A 323 21.31 -16.15 -1.87
C MET A 323 21.29 -15.98 -3.39
N THR A 324 22.22 -16.64 -4.07
CA THR A 324 22.27 -16.76 -5.53
C THR A 324 21.94 -18.20 -5.93
N ALA A 325 21.42 -18.38 -7.13
CA ALA A 325 21.21 -19.69 -7.72
C ALA A 325 21.56 -19.63 -9.20
N ASP A 326 22.13 -20.71 -9.73
CA ASP A 326 22.40 -20.83 -11.16
C ASP A 326 21.07 -20.86 -11.94
N CYS A 327 21.05 -20.18 -13.08
CA CYS A 327 19.89 -20.21 -13.96
C CYS A 327 19.66 -21.61 -14.50
N ALA A 328 18.41 -22.09 -14.44
CA ALA A 328 18.03 -23.30 -15.14
C ALA A 328 18.35 -23.17 -16.66
N PRO A 329 18.67 -24.26 -17.38
CA PRO A 329 19.07 -24.20 -18.80
C PRO A 329 18.04 -23.54 -19.72
N ASN A 330 16.76 -23.56 -19.35
CA ASN A 330 15.64 -22.94 -20.07
C ASN A 330 15.25 -21.56 -19.52
N CYS A 331 15.96 -21.04 -18.52
CA CYS A 331 15.74 -19.69 -18.05
C CYS A 331 16.31 -18.71 -19.09
N HIS A 332 15.47 -17.79 -19.55
CA HIS A 332 15.84 -16.75 -20.53
C HIS A 332 16.78 -15.66 -19.95
N ARG A 333 17.35 -15.85 -18.75
CA ARG A 333 18.38 -15.01 -18.10
C ARG A 333 18.01 -13.53 -17.95
N HIS A 334 16.75 -13.21 -17.75
CA HIS A 334 16.30 -11.83 -17.46
C HIS A 334 16.32 -11.48 -15.97
N HIS A 335 17.31 -11.98 -15.22
CA HIS A 335 17.44 -11.75 -13.78
C HIS A 335 18.41 -10.60 -13.50
N ASP A 336 17.89 -9.37 -13.39
CA ASP A 336 18.66 -8.16 -13.04
C ASP A 336 17.82 -7.20 -12.18
N THR A 337 16.94 -7.72 -11.33
CA THR A 337 16.07 -6.90 -10.47
C THR A 337 16.89 -5.96 -9.59
N VAL A 338 17.95 -6.45 -8.93
CA VAL A 338 18.81 -5.58 -8.09
C VAL A 338 19.50 -4.51 -8.94
N GLY A 339 20.03 -4.84 -10.12
CA GLY A 339 20.62 -3.85 -11.01
C GLY A 339 19.60 -2.83 -11.51
N HIS A 340 18.36 -3.25 -11.79
CA HIS A 340 17.25 -2.35 -12.10
C HIS A 340 16.97 -1.38 -10.94
N LEU A 341 16.81 -1.88 -9.72
CA LEU A 341 16.57 -1.05 -8.53
C LEU A 341 17.71 -0.06 -8.29
N GLN A 342 18.96 -0.48 -8.45
CA GLN A 342 20.13 0.41 -8.38
C GLN A 342 20.09 1.52 -9.43
N ARG A 343 19.66 1.21 -10.67
CA ARG A 343 19.49 2.22 -11.73
C ARG A 343 18.38 3.21 -11.38
N VAL A 344 17.27 2.75 -10.79
CA VAL A 344 16.19 3.61 -10.30
C VAL A 344 16.71 4.57 -9.23
N ILE A 345 17.41 4.07 -8.20
CA ILE A 345 18.04 4.89 -7.15
C ILE A 345 18.96 5.95 -7.76
N LYS A 346 19.91 5.53 -8.61
CA LYS A 346 20.87 6.45 -9.27
C LYS A 346 20.17 7.50 -10.15
N ARG A 347 19.06 7.15 -10.80
CA ARG A 347 18.29 8.10 -11.62
C ARG A 347 17.67 9.19 -10.74
N ARG A 348 17.07 8.82 -9.62
CA ARG A 348 16.49 9.77 -8.64
C ARG A 348 17.55 10.72 -8.08
N GLU A 349 18.72 10.19 -7.71
CA GLU A 349 19.85 11.02 -7.23
C GLU A 349 20.32 12.03 -8.29
N LYS A 350 20.43 11.60 -9.55
CA LYS A 350 20.82 12.49 -10.66
C LYS A 350 19.78 13.57 -10.92
N GLU A 351 18.50 13.23 -10.87
CA GLU A 351 17.40 14.16 -11.06
C GLU A 351 17.37 15.23 -9.98
N LEU A 352 17.49 14.79 -8.71
CA LEU A 352 17.64 15.69 -7.57
C LEU A 352 18.82 16.65 -7.75
N HIS A 353 19.98 16.13 -8.14
CA HIS A 353 21.18 16.96 -8.33
C HIS A 353 20.95 18.01 -9.42
N ARG A 354 20.33 17.63 -10.55
CA ARG A 354 19.99 18.54 -11.65
C ARG A 354 19.01 19.63 -11.24
N LEU A 355 18.02 19.31 -10.42
CA LEU A 355 17.05 20.29 -9.94
C LEU A 355 17.71 21.31 -8.99
N ARG A 356 18.57 20.85 -8.06
CA ARG A 356 19.33 21.73 -7.17
C ARG A 356 20.26 22.68 -7.93
N GLN A 357 20.95 22.19 -8.97
CA GLN A 357 21.84 23.02 -9.78
C GLN A 357 21.12 24.13 -10.56
N LYS A 358 19.82 23.98 -10.84
CA LYS A 358 19.02 24.99 -11.55
C LYS A 358 18.37 26.02 -10.63
N ALA A 359 18.34 25.74 -9.32
CA ALA A 359 17.75 26.62 -8.31
C ALA A 359 18.77 27.61 -7.71
N HIS A 360 20.06 27.37 -7.94
CA HIS A 360 21.17 28.29 -7.67
C HIS A 360 21.60 28.95 -8.97
#